data_AF-A0A957KT99-F1
#
_entry.id   AF-A0A957KT99-F1
#
_cell.length_a   1.000
_cell.length_b   1.000
_cell.length_c   1.000
_cell.angle_alpha   90.00
_cell.angle_beta   90.00
_cell.angle_gamma   90.00
#
_symmetry.space_group_name_H-M   'P 1'
#
loop_
_entity.id
_entity.type
_entity.pdbx_description
1 polymer ?
#
loop_
_entity_poly.entity_id
_entity_poly.type
_entity_poly.pdbx_seq_one_letter_code
_entity_poly.pdbx_strand_id
1 'polypeptide(L)'
;SGTGSGYVVDCLNSARLALTAGAYEATVKAAIALGNDTDTTACVAGGIAGVQQGIAAIPARWLDVLRGKEIVQPLVEQLLDRRV
;
A
#
# COMPACT_ATOMS: atom_id res chain seq x y z
N SER A 1 -8.89 29.11 0.57
CA SER A 1 -9.42 27.90 1.23
C SER A 1 -8.73 26.67 0.66
N GLY A 2 -7.90 26.01 1.48
CA GLY A 2 -7.40 24.63 1.34
C GLY A 2 -6.95 24.14 -0.04
N THR A 3 -5.77 24.57 -0.51
CA THR A 3 -5.09 23.99 -1.67
C THR A 3 -4.49 22.63 -1.30
N GLY A 4 -5.27 21.54 -1.38
CA GLY A 4 -4.83 20.16 -1.09
C GLY A 4 -3.68 19.61 -1.96
N SER A 5 -3.04 20.45 -2.77
CA SER A 5 -1.90 20.14 -3.63
C SER A 5 -0.67 19.67 -2.85
N GLY A 6 -0.34 20.33 -1.71
CA GLY A 6 0.82 19.96 -0.90
C GLY A 6 0.71 18.54 -0.34
N TYR A 7 -0.45 18.18 0.21
CA TYR A 7 -0.67 16.88 0.85
C TYR A 7 -0.57 15.70 -0.12
N VAL A 8 -1.13 15.81 -1.32
CA VAL A 8 -1.06 14.74 -2.34
C VAL A 8 0.36 14.58 -2.87
N VAL A 9 1.05 15.69 -3.12
CA VAL A 9 2.45 15.67 -3.58
C VAL A 9 3.37 15.11 -2.49
N ASP A 10 3.14 15.47 -1.23
CA ASP A 10 3.90 14.97 -0.09
C ASP A 10 3.67 13.48 0.15
N CYS A 11 2.42 13.01 0.04
CA CYS A 11 2.07 11.59 0.12
C CYS A 11 2.75 10.79 -1.00
N LEU A 12 2.73 11.28 -2.24
CA LEU A 12 3.36 10.60 -3.37
C LEU A 12 4.89 10.56 -3.23
N ASN A 13 5.50 11.67 -2.83
CA ASN A 13 6.95 11.73 -2.58
C ASN A 13 7.37 10.80 -1.45
N SER A 14 6.59 10.75 -0.38
CA SER A 14 6.81 9.86 0.77
C SER A 14 6.65 8.39 0.37
N ALA A 15 5.65 8.06 -0.46
CA ALA A 15 5.49 6.71 -1.00
C ALA A 15 6.66 6.33 -1.92
N ARG A 16 7.14 7.24 -2.76
CA ARG A 16 8.32 7.03 -3.60
C ARG A 16 9.58 6.78 -2.77
N LEU A 17 9.75 7.52 -1.68
CA LEU A 17 10.87 7.32 -0.76
C LEU A 17 10.76 5.96 -0.05
N ALA A 18 9.58 5.61 0.44
CA ALA A 18 9.32 4.33 1.09
C ALA A 18 9.64 3.13 0.19
N LEU A 19 9.34 3.23 -1.12
CA LEU A 19 9.64 2.19 -2.11
C LEU A 19 11.14 1.90 -2.27
N THR A 20 12.02 2.81 -1.84
CA THR A 20 13.49 2.58 -1.86
C THR A 20 13.96 1.61 -0.77
N ALA A 21 13.09 1.27 0.20
CA ALA A 21 13.41 0.33 1.28
C ALA A 21 13.51 -1.14 0.83
N GLY A 22 13.11 -1.45 -0.41
CA GLY A 22 13.25 -2.78 -1.01
C GLY A 22 12.04 -3.68 -0.72
N ALA A 23 12.18 -4.62 0.22
CA ALA A 23 11.15 -5.63 0.49
C ALA A 23 9.81 -4.98 0.92
N TYR A 24 8.67 -5.59 0.55
CA TYR A 24 7.33 -5.08 0.85
C TYR A 24 7.16 -4.61 2.30
N GLU A 25 7.55 -5.45 3.26
CA GLU A 25 7.45 -5.14 4.68
C GLU A 25 8.30 -3.91 5.06
N ALA A 26 9.50 -3.78 4.52
CA ALA A 26 10.39 -2.64 4.77
C ALA A 26 9.80 -1.36 4.18
N THR A 27 9.23 -1.44 2.98
CA THR A 27 8.54 -0.33 2.32
C THR A 27 7.36 0.18 3.14
N VAL A 28 6.48 -0.71 3.60
CA VAL A 28 5.33 -0.31 4.43
C VAL A 28 5.78 0.29 5.76
N LYS A 29 6.78 -0.31 6.42
CA LYS A 29 7.35 0.24 7.66
C LYS A 29 7.99 1.62 7.45
N ALA A 30 8.72 1.80 6.36
CA ALA A 30 9.31 3.09 6.00
C ALA A 30 8.24 4.16 5.75
N ALA A 31 7.15 3.80 5.05
CA ALA A 31 6.02 4.69 4.83
C ALA A 31 5.35 5.15 6.15
N ILE A 32 5.18 4.23 7.11
CA ILE A 32 4.64 4.56 8.44
C ILE A 32 5.60 5.46 9.24
N ALA A 33 6.91 5.21 9.12
CA ALA A 33 7.93 5.98 9.84
C ALA A 33 8.06 7.45 9.38
N LEU A 34 7.57 7.80 8.20
CA LEU A 34 7.64 9.16 7.65
C LEU A 34 6.65 10.15 8.28
N GLY A 35 5.62 9.67 8.99
CA GLY A 35 4.71 10.52 9.78
C GLY A 35 3.70 11.36 8.97
N ASN A 36 2.94 12.21 9.68
CA ASN A 36 1.84 13.10 9.24
C ASN A 36 0.59 12.41 8.67
N ASP A 37 0.76 11.60 7.63
CA ASP A 37 -0.33 10.90 6.93
C ASP A 37 0.12 9.47 6.60
N THR A 38 0.34 8.73 7.69
CA THR A 38 0.90 7.39 7.64
C THR A 38 -0.04 6.42 6.94
N ASP A 39 -1.36 6.59 7.10
CA ASP A 39 -2.35 5.66 6.56
C ASP A 39 -2.44 5.77 5.04
N THR A 40 -2.53 6.99 4.49
CA THR A 40 -2.59 7.19 3.03
C THR A 40 -1.25 6.85 2.39
N THR A 41 -0.13 7.29 2.99
CA THR A 41 1.21 7.02 2.46
C THR A 41 1.51 5.53 2.45
N ALA A 42 1.19 4.81 3.53
CA ALA A 42 1.38 3.36 3.62
C ALA A 42 0.46 2.60 2.66
N CYS A 43 -0.79 3.07 2.46
CA CYS A 43 -1.71 2.47 1.50
C CYS A 43 -1.18 2.60 0.05
N VAL A 44 -0.72 3.79 -0.35
CA VAL A 44 -0.16 4.04 -1.68
C VAL A 44 1.14 3.28 -1.88
N ALA A 45 2.08 3.37 -0.94
CA ALA A 45 3.37 2.66 -1.01
C ALA A 45 3.20 1.15 -1.02
N GLY A 46 2.32 0.62 -0.15
CA GLY A 46 1.98 -0.79 -0.07
C GLY A 46 1.28 -1.29 -1.33
N GLY A 47 0.39 -0.52 -1.93
CA GLY A 47 -0.24 -0.85 -3.21
C GLY A 47 0.78 -0.99 -4.33
N ILE A 48 1.68 -0.03 -4.49
CA ILE A 48 2.73 -0.06 -5.52
C ILE A 48 3.70 -1.23 -5.27
N ALA A 49 4.15 -1.42 -4.03
CA ALA A 49 5.05 -2.52 -3.67
C ALA A 49 4.38 -3.88 -3.89
N GLY A 50 3.08 -4.01 -3.62
CA GLY A 50 2.30 -5.23 -3.85
C GLY A 50 2.16 -5.57 -5.34
N VAL A 51 2.01 -4.55 -6.20
CA VAL A 51 2.01 -4.74 -7.66
C VAL A 51 3.39 -5.19 -8.16
N GLN A 52 4.47 -4.64 -7.62
CA GLN A 52 5.84 -4.96 -8.04
C GLN A 52 6.33 -6.33 -7.56
N GLN A 53 6.03 -6.70 -6.31
CA GLN A 53 6.59 -7.89 -5.65
C GLN A 53 5.58 -9.05 -5.56
N GLY A 54 4.31 -8.79 -5.90
CA GLY A 54 3.24 -9.76 -5.83
C GLY A 54 2.72 -9.98 -4.39
N ILE A 55 1.56 -10.64 -4.30
CA ILE A 55 0.88 -10.90 -3.02
C ILE A 55 1.70 -11.77 -2.06
N ALA A 56 2.56 -12.66 -2.58
CA ALA A 56 3.41 -13.54 -1.79
C ALA A 56 4.51 -12.79 -1.00
N ALA A 57 4.82 -11.54 -1.39
CA ALA A 57 5.75 -10.70 -0.65
C ALA A 57 5.12 -10.06 0.60
N ILE A 58 3.79 -10.07 0.72
CA ILE A 58 3.08 -9.55 1.89
C ILE A 58 3.22 -10.55 3.03
N PRO A 59 3.67 -10.14 4.23
CA PRO A 59 3.76 -11.05 5.37
C PRO A 59 2.42 -11.73 5.67
N ALA A 60 2.40 -13.06 5.72
CA ALA A 60 1.18 -13.84 6.00
C ALA A 60 0.48 -13.37 7.28
N ARG A 61 1.27 -13.10 8.34
CA ARG A 61 0.78 -12.57 9.62
C ARG A 61 0.02 -11.24 9.50
N TRP A 62 0.26 -10.43 8.46
CA TRP A 62 -0.48 -9.19 8.20
C TRP A 62 -1.78 -9.48 7.46
N LEU A 63 -1.78 -10.43 6.53
CA LEU A 63 -2.98 -10.89 5.85
C LEU A 63 -3.93 -11.64 6.79
N ASP A 64 -3.41 -12.36 7.78
CA ASP A 64 -4.21 -13.14 8.73
C ASP A 64 -5.03 -12.26 9.68
N VAL A 65 -4.54 -11.05 9.96
CA VAL A 65 -5.23 -10.06 10.82
C VAL A 65 -5.92 -8.95 10.02
N LEU A 66 -5.89 -9.00 8.69
CA LEU A 66 -6.49 -8.00 7.83
C LEU A 66 -8.01 -8.05 7.95
N ARG A 67 -8.60 -6.99 8.52
CA ARG A 67 -10.06 -6.87 8.60
C ARG A 67 -10.67 -6.67 7.21
N GLY A 68 -11.77 -7.36 6.93
CA GLY A 68 -12.45 -7.29 5.65
C GLY A 68 -11.77 -8.07 4.53
N LYS A 69 -10.85 -9.00 4.86
CA LYS A 69 -10.24 -9.93 3.90
C LYS A 69 -11.32 -10.70 3.14
N GLU A 70 -12.36 -11.13 3.84
CA GLU A 70 -13.54 -11.81 3.31
C GLU A 70 -14.38 -10.95 2.35
N ILE A 71 -14.27 -9.62 2.43
CA ILE A 71 -14.94 -8.67 1.53
C ILE A 71 -14.07 -8.40 0.30
N VAL A 72 -12.76 -8.22 0.49
CA VAL A 72 -11.83 -7.85 -0.58
C VAL A 72 -11.46 -9.05 -1.45
N GLN A 73 -11.33 -10.25 -0.88
CA GLN A 73 -10.91 -11.45 -1.61
C GLN A 73 -11.80 -11.77 -2.82
N PRO A 74 -13.15 -11.80 -2.71
CA PRO A 74 -14.01 -12.05 -3.87
C PRO A 74 -13.94 -10.95 -4.92
N LEU A 75 -13.72 -9.69 -4.51
CA LEU A 75 -13.58 -8.56 -5.44
C LEU A 75 -12.29 -8.68 -6.24
N VAL A 76 -11.19 -9.09 -5.61
CA VAL A 76 -9.91 -9.34 -6.28
C VAL A 76 -10.05 -10.48 -7.28
N GLU A 77 -10.70 -11.58 -6.89
CA GLU A 77 -10.96 -12.72 -7.79
C GLU A 77 -11.80 -12.30 -9.00
N GLN A 78 -12.90 -11.56 -8.80
CA GLN A 78 -13.72 -11.02 -9.89
C GLN A 78 -12.95 -10.10 -10.84
N LEU A 79 -12.03 -9.27 -10.31
CA LEU A 79 -11.21 -8.38 -11.13
C LEU A 79 -10.15 -9.13 -11.93
N LEU A 80 -9.65 -10.25 -11.41
CA LEU A 80 -8.72 -11.14 -12.12
C LEU A 80 -9.44 -11.95 -13.21
N ASP A 81 -10.64 -12.45 -12.92
CA ASP A 81 -11.45 -13.20 -13.89
C ASP A 81 -11.90 -12.35 -15.08
N ARG A 82 -12.10 -11.03 -14.88
CA ARG A 82 -12.43 -10.08 -15.97
C ARG A 82 -11.24 -9.68 -16.84
N ARG A 83 -10.02 -10.13 -16.51
CA ARG A 83 -8.80 -9.87 -17.29
C ARG A 83 -8.48 -10.98 -18.29
N VAL A 84 -9.41 -11.90 -18.54
CA VAL A 84 -9.34 -12.94 -19.59
C VAL A 84 -10.31 -12.62 -20.72
#